data_AF-A0A9D6J3Z4-F1
#
_entry.id   AF-A0A9D6J3Z4-F1
#
_cell.length_a   1.000
_cell.length_b   1.000
_cell.length_c   1.000
_cell.angle_alpha   90.00
_cell.angle_beta   90.00
_cell.angle_gamma   90.00
#
_symmetry.space_group_name_H-M   'P 1'
#
loop_
_entity.id
_entity.type
_entity.pdbx_description
1 polymer ?
#
loop_
_entity_poly.entity_id
_entity_poly.type
_entity_poly.pdbx_seq_one_letter_code
_entity_poly.pdbx_strand_id
1 'polypeptide(L)'
;GDGMKGVILDLRGNPGGLLKQSVKVADLLLTQGQIISTRGRHADSIHYYEAGGRDLAFGMPVIVLVDGKSASAAEIVAAALQDRERAVVIGTSSFGKGSVQTVIRLPNDGEITLTWSRLYAPSGYLLHGLGVLPAICTSGVKEDARSVIRARMAQRAKTEEALNAWRLSSAFDDAKRGKLRESCPSQRRQDDLEIEMARQLLGDQALYAEALRLSAATHQAHY
;
A
#
# COMPACT_ATOMS: atom_id res chain seq x y z
N GLY A 1 -8.93 -24.20 -11.50
CA GLY A 1 -9.52 -25.19 -10.57
C GLY A 1 -10.58 -24.47 -9.79
N ASP A 2 -11.81 -24.97 -9.84
CA ASP A 2 -13.06 -24.24 -9.51
C ASP A 2 -13.28 -23.99 -8.01
N GLY A 3 -12.20 -23.88 -7.22
CA GLY A 3 -12.22 -23.69 -5.76
C GLY A 3 -11.29 -22.59 -5.25
N MET A 4 -10.74 -21.75 -6.13
CA MET A 4 -9.90 -20.62 -5.71
C MET A 4 -10.78 -19.54 -5.08
N LYS A 5 -10.53 -19.22 -3.80
CA LYS A 5 -11.33 -18.23 -3.05
C LYS A 5 -10.84 -16.79 -3.18
N GLY A 6 -9.61 -16.60 -3.68
CA GLY A 6 -9.00 -15.29 -3.89
C GLY A 6 -7.48 -15.37 -3.94
N VAL A 7 -6.84 -14.22 -3.91
CA VAL A 7 -5.39 -14.06 -4.10
C VAL A 7 -4.77 -13.40 -2.87
N ILE A 8 -3.66 -13.96 -2.39
CA ILE A 8 -2.80 -13.34 -1.39
C ILE A 8 -1.51 -12.90 -2.09
N LEU A 9 -1.23 -11.60 -2.07
CA LEU A 9 0.03 -11.03 -2.51
C LEU A 9 0.90 -10.73 -1.29
N ASP A 10 1.84 -11.61 -0.97
CA ASP A 10 2.76 -11.41 0.14
C ASP A 10 3.94 -10.52 -0.30
N LEU A 11 3.93 -9.26 0.16
CA LEU A 11 5.00 -8.28 -0.06
C LEU A 11 5.84 -8.04 1.20
N ARG A 12 5.65 -8.82 2.27
CA ARG A 12 6.47 -8.72 3.48
C ARG A 12 7.93 -9.01 3.13
N GLY A 13 8.85 -8.21 3.67
CA GLY A 13 10.28 -8.36 3.36
C GLY A 13 10.72 -7.83 1.99
N ASN A 14 9.82 -7.33 1.14
CA ASN A 14 10.14 -6.90 -0.22
C ASN A 14 10.67 -5.44 -0.26
N PRO A 15 11.97 -5.21 -0.52
CA PRO A 15 12.57 -3.87 -0.50
C PRO A 15 12.22 -3.02 -1.73
N GLY A 16 11.41 -3.55 -2.65
CA GLY A 16 10.99 -2.92 -3.88
C GLY A 16 11.73 -3.44 -5.10
N GLY A 17 11.98 -2.54 -6.06
CA GLY A 17 12.53 -2.90 -7.36
C GLY A 17 12.18 -1.83 -8.39
N LEU A 18 11.89 -2.27 -9.61
CA LEU A 18 11.63 -1.37 -10.73
C LEU A 18 10.21 -0.79 -10.67
N LEU A 19 10.11 0.54 -10.69
CA LEU A 19 8.84 1.27 -10.67
C LEU A 19 7.87 0.78 -11.75
N LYS A 20 8.34 0.65 -13.00
CA LYS A 20 7.51 0.20 -14.12
C LYS A 20 6.96 -1.22 -13.93
N GLN A 21 7.68 -2.08 -13.21
CA GLN A 21 7.20 -3.43 -12.92
C GLN A 21 6.13 -3.43 -11.84
N SER A 22 6.28 -2.63 -10.77
CA SER A 22 5.20 -2.46 -9.79
C SER A 22 3.92 -1.89 -10.41
N VAL A 23 4.06 -0.95 -11.36
CA VAL A 23 2.90 -0.43 -12.10
C VAL A 23 2.20 -1.55 -12.87
N LYS A 24 2.97 -2.36 -13.61
CA LYS A 24 2.40 -3.52 -14.33
C LYS A 24 1.72 -4.51 -13.39
N VAL A 25 2.32 -4.83 -12.25
CA VAL A 25 1.72 -5.75 -11.27
C VAL A 25 0.39 -5.22 -10.74
N ALA A 26 0.30 -3.94 -10.40
CA ALA A 26 -0.96 -3.33 -9.98
C ALA A 26 -2.01 -3.32 -11.11
N ASP A 27 -1.58 -3.04 -12.35
CA ASP A 27 -2.43 -3.03 -13.55
C ASP A 27 -3.05 -4.41 -13.88
N LEU A 28 -2.44 -5.51 -13.43
CA LEU A 28 -3.03 -6.85 -13.57
C LEU A 28 -4.29 -7.06 -12.71
N LEU A 29 -4.54 -6.18 -11.74
CA LEU A 29 -5.64 -6.30 -10.77
C LEU A 29 -6.60 -5.10 -10.81
N LEU A 30 -6.28 -4.07 -11.61
CA LEU A 30 -7.04 -2.85 -11.74
C LEU A 30 -7.51 -2.68 -13.17
N THR A 31 -8.77 -2.28 -13.34
CA THR A 31 -9.37 -2.05 -14.67
C THR A 31 -9.23 -0.60 -15.14
N GLN A 32 -9.11 0.35 -14.20
CA GLN A 32 -9.02 1.77 -14.51
C GLN A 32 -8.46 2.58 -13.33
N GLY A 33 -8.03 3.80 -13.66
CA GLY A 33 -7.64 4.83 -12.71
C GLY A 33 -6.17 4.76 -12.29
N GLN A 34 -5.69 5.88 -11.76
CA GLN A 34 -4.33 6.09 -11.30
C GLN A 34 -3.86 5.00 -10.34
N ILE A 35 -2.68 4.46 -10.64
CA ILE A 35 -1.89 3.53 -9.82
C ILE A 35 -0.94 4.32 -8.93
N ILE A 36 -0.20 5.27 -9.51
CA ILE A 36 0.77 6.11 -8.79
C ILE A 36 1.08 7.37 -9.62
N SER A 37 1.54 8.45 -9.00
CA SER A 37 2.24 9.52 -9.73
C SER A 37 3.63 9.80 -9.16
N THR A 38 4.53 10.26 -10.02
CA THR A 38 5.80 10.85 -9.62
C THR A 38 5.72 12.36 -9.75
N ARG A 39 6.28 13.10 -8.78
CA ARG A 39 6.41 14.56 -8.88
C ARG A 39 7.78 14.98 -8.37
N GLY A 40 8.51 15.75 -9.16
CA GLY A 40 9.79 16.33 -8.80
C GLY A 40 9.89 17.77 -9.31
N ARG A 41 11.11 18.32 -9.33
CA ARG A 41 11.33 19.73 -9.69
C ARG A 41 11.30 19.99 -11.19
N HIS A 42 11.64 18.99 -12.00
CA HIS A 42 11.69 19.09 -13.45
C HIS A 42 10.38 18.59 -14.06
N ALA A 43 9.93 19.17 -15.19
CA ALA A 43 8.70 18.73 -15.86
C ALA A 43 8.74 17.22 -16.18
N ASP A 44 9.85 16.74 -16.74
CA ASP A 44 10.09 15.32 -17.06
C ASP A 44 10.18 14.39 -15.83
N SER A 45 10.09 14.92 -14.61
CA SER A 45 9.98 14.11 -13.40
C SER A 45 8.53 13.84 -12.98
N ILE A 46 7.58 14.49 -13.67
CA ILE A 46 6.16 14.37 -13.44
C ILE A 46 5.60 13.29 -14.37
N HIS A 47 5.13 12.19 -13.78
CA HIS A 47 4.49 11.10 -14.52
C HIS A 47 3.23 10.67 -13.79
N TYR A 48 2.21 10.32 -14.57
CA TYR A 48 0.98 9.70 -14.10
C TYR A 48 0.94 8.29 -14.68
N TYR A 49 0.77 7.29 -13.81
CA TYR A 49 0.63 5.89 -14.20
C TYR A 49 -0.80 5.48 -13.92
N GLU A 50 -1.54 5.20 -14.99
CA GLU A 50 -2.94 4.81 -14.95
C GLU A 50 -3.07 3.31 -15.22
N ALA A 51 -4.05 2.67 -14.60
CA ALA A 51 -4.46 1.33 -14.98
C ALA A 51 -5.25 1.37 -16.29
N GLY A 52 -4.95 0.44 -17.18
CA GLY A 52 -5.67 0.20 -18.43
C GLY A 52 -5.84 -1.29 -18.72
N GLY A 53 -5.50 -2.15 -17.75
CA GLY A 53 -5.56 -3.59 -17.85
C GLY A 53 -6.93 -4.19 -17.61
N ARG A 54 -6.93 -5.48 -17.33
CA ARG A 54 -8.10 -6.26 -16.89
C ARG A 54 -7.79 -6.83 -15.52
N ASP A 55 -8.81 -6.94 -14.66
CA ASP A 55 -8.64 -7.64 -13.39
C ASP A 55 -8.49 -9.15 -13.64
N LEU A 56 -7.25 -9.64 -13.59
CA LEU A 56 -6.92 -11.06 -13.76
C LEU A 56 -7.43 -11.94 -12.63
N ALA A 57 -7.80 -11.34 -11.49
CA ALA A 57 -8.48 -12.06 -10.43
C ALA A 57 -10.01 -12.11 -10.66
N PHE A 58 -10.54 -11.58 -11.76
CA PHE A 58 -11.96 -11.69 -12.13
C PHE A 58 -12.92 -11.27 -11.00
N GLY A 59 -12.60 -10.20 -10.27
CA GLY A 59 -13.37 -9.72 -9.12
C GLY A 59 -13.22 -10.55 -7.85
N MET A 60 -12.40 -11.61 -7.85
CA MET A 60 -12.13 -12.37 -6.63
C MET A 60 -11.45 -11.50 -5.56
N PRO A 61 -11.69 -11.79 -4.27
CA PRO A 61 -11.01 -11.13 -3.17
C PRO A 61 -9.48 -11.13 -3.31
N VAL A 62 -8.86 -9.98 -3.03
CA VAL A 62 -7.40 -9.80 -3.05
C VAL A 62 -6.95 -9.26 -1.71
N ILE A 63 -5.90 -9.86 -1.16
CA ILE A 63 -5.28 -9.41 0.08
C ILE A 63 -3.80 -9.15 -0.20
N VAL A 64 -3.28 -8.03 0.30
CA VAL A 64 -1.86 -7.68 0.21
C VAL A 64 -1.27 -7.68 1.61
N LEU A 65 -0.18 -8.42 1.81
CA LEU A 65 0.55 -8.45 3.07
C LEU A 65 1.76 -7.53 2.99
N VAL A 66 1.93 -6.65 3.98
CA VAL A 66 3.05 -5.71 4.05
C VAL A 66 3.68 -5.70 5.43
N ASP A 67 4.95 -5.34 5.51
CA ASP A 67 5.65 -5.14 6.77
C ASP A 67 6.63 -3.96 6.70
N GLY A 68 7.36 -3.73 7.77
CA GLY A 68 8.37 -2.66 7.85
C GLY A 68 9.53 -2.77 6.85
N LYS A 69 9.65 -3.90 6.13
CA LYS A 69 10.62 -4.10 5.05
C LYS A 69 10.00 -3.99 3.65
N SER A 70 8.68 -3.92 3.53
CA SER A 70 8.00 -3.55 2.29
C SER A 70 8.34 -2.11 1.92
N ALA A 71 9.02 -1.91 0.79
CA ALA A 71 9.52 -0.59 0.39
C ALA A 71 9.36 -0.33 -1.12
N SER A 72 9.32 0.95 -1.51
CA SER A 72 9.37 1.41 -2.91
C SER A 72 8.34 0.71 -3.80
N ALA A 73 8.76 -0.12 -4.75
CA ALA A 73 7.86 -0.83 -5.68
C ALA A 73 6.78 -1.66 -4.96
N ALA A 74 7.07 -2.25 -3.80
CA ALA A 74 6.08 -2.96 -3.00
C ALA A 74 5.00 -2.02 -2.45
N GLU A 75 5.41 -0.82 -2.03
CA GLU A 75 4.51 0.22 -1.53
C GLU A 75 3.62 0.78 -2.64
N ILE A 76 4.12 0.86 -3.88
CA ILE A 76 3.32 1.25 -5.05
C ILE A 76 2.16 0.28 -5.25
N VAL A 77 2.43 -1.03 -5.24
CA VAL A 77 1.38 -2.05 -5.44
C VAL A 77 0.37 -2.01 -4.29
N ALA A 78 0.85 -1.97 -3.04
CA ALA A 78 -0.03 -1.93 -1.88
C ALA A 78 -0.90 -0.65 -1.83
N ALA A 79 -0.32 0.52 -2.09
CA ALA A 79 -1.05 1.79 -2.11
C ALA A 79 -2.09 1.83 -3.23
N ALA A 80 -1.71 1.42 -4.44
CA ALA A 80 -2.60 1.42 -5.60
C ALA A 80 -3.82 0.54 -5.37
N LEU A 81 -3.62 -0.69 -4.89
CA LEU A 81 -4.72 -1.62 -4.66
C LEU A 81 -5.59 -1.23 -3.46
N GLN A 82 -5.01 -0.64 -2.42
CA GLN A 82 -5.78 -0.18 -1.26
C GLN A 82 -6.63 1.05 -1.58
N ASP A 83 -6.04 2.08 -2.19
CA ASP A 83 -6.74 3.33 -2.49
C ASP A 83 -7.80 3.18 -3.58
N ARG A 84 -7.68 2.13 -4.40
CA ARG A 84 -8.69 1.75 -5.39
C ARG A 84 -9.73 0.78 -4.86
N GLU A 85 -9.72 0.52 -3.54
CA GLU A 85 -10.64 -0.41 -2.89
C GLU A 85 -10.64 -1.80 -3.56
N ARG A 86 -9.49 -2.20 -4.13
CA ARG A 86 -9.34 -3.48 -4.82
C ARG A 86 -8.87 -4.57 -3.89
N ALA A 87 -8.05 -4.24 -2.89
CA ALA A 87 -7.48 -5.20 -1.96
C ALA A 87 -7.48 -4.72 -0.51
N VAL A 88 -7.62 -5.66 0.41
CA VAL A 88 -7.38 -5.42 1.84
C VAL A 88 -5.88 -5.51 2.10
N VAL A 89 -5.30 -4.46 2.69
CA VAL A 89 -3.88 -4.48 3.10
C VAL A 89 -3.78 -4.83 4.59
N ILE A 90 -2.99 -5.86 4.89
CA ILE A 90 -2.80 -6.39 6.25
C ILE A 90 -1.31 -6.35 6.61
N GLY A 91 -1.00 -5.99 7.85
CA GLY A 91 0.34 -6.11 8.39
C GLY A 91 0.74 -4.90 9.24
N THR A 92 1.94 -4.37 9.01
CA THR A 92 2.42 -3.16 9.70
C THR A 92 2.72 -2.03 8.73
N SER A 93 2.88 -0.80 9.22
CA SER A 93 3.24 0.32 8.31
C SER A 93 4.50 -0.02 7.53
N SER A 94 4.44 0.20 6.21
CA SER A 94 5.58 -0.06 5.34
C SER A 94 6.74 0.91 5.59
N PHE A 95 7.86 0.69 4.90
CA PHE A 95 9.10 1.41 5.14
C PHE A 95 8.99 2.94 4.93
N GLY A 96 8.27 3.38 3.89
CA GLY A 96 8.17 4.79 3.50
C GLY A 96 9.21 5.23 2.48
N LYS A 97 9.69 4.35 1.59
CA LYS A 97 10.65 4.72 0.54
C LYS A 97 9.92 5.29 -0.67
N GLY A 98 9.49 6.54 -0.54
CA GLY A 98 8.75 7.26 -1.57
C GLY A 98 9.59 8.07 -2.57
N SER A 99 10.88 7.78 -2.75
CA SER A 99 11.74 8.49 -3.70
C SER A 99 12.07 7.64 -4.92
N VAL A 100 12.08 8.27 -6.10
CA VAL A 100 12.55 7.67 -7.35
C VAL A 100 13.93 8.24 -7.64
N GLN A 101 14.87 7.35 -7.93
CA GLN A 101 16.23 7.73 -8.30
C GLN A 101 16.44 7.52 -9.80
N THR A 102 17.24 8.40 -10.39
CA THR A 102 17.76 8.25 -11.76
C THR A 102 19.27 8.09 -11.71
N VAL A 103 19.82 7.34 -12.65
CA VAL A 103 21.26 7.13 -12.81
C VAL A 103 21.71 7.89 -14.05
N ILE A 104 22.64 8.82 -13.86
CA ILE A 104 23.26 9.60 -14.93
C ILE A 104 24.66 9.05 -15.14
N ARG A 105 24.92 8.51 -16.34
CA ARG A 105 26.26 8.08 -16.73
C ARG A 105 27.11 9.27 -17.15
N LEU A 106 28.33 9.30 -16.66
CA LEU A 106 29.31 10.34 -16.95
C LEU A 106 30.25 9.91 -18.08
N PRO A 107 30.90 10.86 -18.79
CA PRO A 107 31.84 10.53 -19.88
C PRO A 107 33.06 9.70 -19.45
N ASN A 108 33.35 9.61 -18.15
CA ASN A 108 34.45 8.83 -17.58
C ASN A 108 34.01 7.47 -17.02
N ASP A 109 32.89 6.93 -17.50
CA ASP A 109 32.25 5.69 -17.04
C ASP A 109 31.80 5.71 -15.56
N GLY A 110 31.83 6.87 -14.91
CA GLY A 110 31.24 7.08 -13.59
C GLY A 110 29.71 7.18 -13.65
N GLU A 111 29.06 7.02 -12.49
CA GLU A 111 27.61 7.15 -12.38
C GLU A 111 27.22 8.08 -11.21
N ILE A 112 26.23 8.93 -11.44
CA ILE A 112 25.58 9.74 -10.41
C ILE A 112 24.18 9.20 -10.19
N THR A 113 23.89 8.77 -8.97
CA THR A 113 22.51 8.45 -8.55
C THR A 113 21.87 9.69 -7.93
N LEU A 114 20.84 10.22 -8.58
CA LEU A 114 20.13 11.41 -8.13
C LEU A 114 18.69 11.09 -7.78
N THR A 115 18.21 11.61 -6.64
CA THR A 115 16.77 11.59 -6.34
C THR A 115 16.04 12.53 -7.31
N TRP A 116 15.24 11.94 -8.20
CA TRP A 116 14.58 12.63 -9.31
C TRP A 116 13.19 13.15 -8.93
N SER A 117 12.40 12.30 -8.25
CA SER A 117 11.01 12.60 -7.92
C SER A 117 10.56 11.87 -6.66
N ARG A 118 9.38 12.25 -6.18
CA ARG A 118 8.66 11.59 -5.08
C ARG A 118 7.41 10.87 -5.57
N LEU A 119 7.03 9.80 -4.88
CA LEU A 119 5.86 8.97 -5.16
C LEU A 119 4.64 9.45 -4.39
N TYR A 120 3.54 9.63 -5.12
CA TYR A 120 2.23 10.03 -4.58
C TYR A 120 1.20 8.94 -4.90
N ALA A 121 0.53 8.45 -3.85
CA ALA A 121 -0.54 7.46 -3.94
C ALA A 121 -1.75 7.98 -4.71
N PRO A 122 -2.68 7.12 -5.17
CA PRO A 122 -3.92 7.57 -5.82
C PRO A 122 -4.76 8.51 -4.96
N SER A 123 -4.77 8.32 -3.63
CA SER A 123 -5.44 9.24 -2.69
C SER A 123 -4.69 10.57 -2.48
N GLY A 124 -3.53 10.76 -3.12
CA GLY A 124 -2.81 12.03 -3.16
C GLY A 124 -1.73 12.22 -2.10
N TYR A 125 -1.60 11.33 -1.11
CA TYR A 125 -0.56 11.47 -0.08
C TYR A 125 0.83 11.11 -0.58
N LEU A 126 1.83 11.76 0.01
CA LEU A 126 3.24 11.49 -0.24
C LEU A 126 3.70 10.22 0.51
N LEU A 127 4.24 9.22 -0.19
CA LEU A 127 4.77 7.99 0.44
C LEU A 127 6.03 8.24 1.27
N HIS A 128 6.89 9.18 0.87
CA HIS A 128 8.24 9.33 1.42
C HIS A 128 8.27 9.68 2.91
N GLY A 129 8.74 8.77 3.76
CA GLY A 129 8.77 8.93 5.21
C GLY A 129 7.46 8.57 5.92
N LEU A 130 6.39 8.22 5.18
CA LEU A 130 5.11 7.81 5.75
C LEU A 130 4.77 6.36 5.39
N GLY A 131 4.91 5.96 4.12
CA GLY A 131 4.59 4.61 3.65
C GLY A 131 3.09 4.36 3.51
N VAL A 132 2.71 3.08 3.49
CA VAL A 132 1.34 2.58 3.41
C VAL A 132 0.94 2.13 4.81
N LEU A 133 -0.15 2.71 5.32
CA LEU A 133 -0.84 2.20 6.50
C LEU A 133 -1.72 1.02 6.06
N PRO A 134 -1.56 -0.19 6.62
CA PRO A 134 -2.48 -1.28 6.36
C PRO A 134 -3.87 -0.98 6.96
N ALA A 135 -4.92 -1.37 6.24
CA ALA A 135 -6.29 -1.33 6.74
C ALA A 135 -6.47 -2.19 8.00
N ILE A 136 -5.71 -3.29 8.10
CA ILE A 136 -5.67 -4.14 9.29
C ILE A 136 -4.25 -4.15 9.84
N CYS A 137 -4.02 -3.34 10.88
CA CYS A 137 -2.74 -3.27 11.57
C CYS A 137 -2.50 -4.45 12.52
N THR A 138 -1.36 -5.11 12.41
CA THR A 138 -0.89 -6.22 13.25
C THR A 138 0.36 -5.88 14.07
N SER A 139 0.78 -4.62 14.09
CA SER A 139 1.97 -4.20 14.87
C SER A 139 1.76 -4.45 16.36
N GLY A 140 2.71 -5.15 16.99
CA GLY A 140 2.69 -5.44 18.43
C GLY A 140 1.60 -6.43 18.87
N VAL A 141 0.88 -7.04 17.94
CA VAL A 141 -0.17 -8.02 18.19
C VAL A 141 0.45 -9.37 18.55
N LYS A 142 -0.15 -10.07 19.53
CA LYS A 142 0.26 -11.42 19.97
C LYS A 142 -0.89 -12.42 19.97
N GLU A 143 -2.10 -11.95 19.72
CA GLU A 143 -3.33 -12.71 19.66
C GLU A 143 -3.47 -13.51 18.36
N ASP A 144 -4.39 -14.47 18.36
CA ASP A 144 -4.69 -15.28 17.18
C ASP A 144 -5.43 -14.47 16.08
N ALA A 145 -5.34 -14.94 14.84
CA ALA A 145 -5.93 -14.29 13.67
C ALA A 145 -7.42 -13.91 13.84
N ARG A 146 -8.23 -14.78 14.45
CA ARG A 146 -9.67 -14.54 14.60
C ARG A 146 -9.95 -13.44 15.61
N SER A 147 -9.20 -13.41 16.71
CA SER A 147 -9.31 -12.36 17.72
C SER A 147 -8.89 -11.00 17.17
N VAL A 148 -7.81 -10.96 16.37
CA VAL A 148 -7.33 -9.73 15.72
C VAL A 148 -8.35 -9.19 14.73
N ILE A 149 -8.89 -10.03 13.84
CA ILE A 149 -9.90 -9.58 12.87
C ILE A 149 -11.12 -9.00 13.59
N ARG A 150 -11.67 -9.70 14.59
CA ARG A 150 -12.82 -9.21 15.36
C ARG A 150 -12.54 -7.88 16.04
N ALA A 151 -11.38 -7.74 16.69
CA ALA A 151 -10.99 -6.51 17.36
C ALA A 151 -10.89 -5.33 16.38
N ARG A 152 -10.35 -5.57 15.18
CA ARG A 152 -10.19 -4.54 14.14
C ARG A 152 -11.51 -4.15 13.49
N MET A 153 -12.42 -5.09 13.23
CA MET A 153 -13.78 -4.78 12.78
C MET A 153 -14.55 -3.97 13.83
N ALA A 154 -14.42 -4.31 15.11
CA ALA A 154 -15.03 -3.56 16.21
C ALA A 154 -14.47 -2.13 16.36
N GLN A 155 -13.23 -1.88 15.92
CA GLN A 155 -12.57 -0.57 15.96
C GLN A 155 -12.57 0.14 14.60
N ARG A 156 -13.52 -0.20 13.72
CA ARG A 156 -13.61 0.33 12.36
C ARG A 156 -13.47 1.85 12.25
N ALA A 157 -14.21 2.61 13.06
CA ALA A 157 -14.17 4.08 13.02
C ALA A 157 -12.76 4.64 13.29
N LYS A 158 -12.01 4.00 14.20
CA LYS A 158 -10.64 4.39 14.52
C LYS A 158 -9.68 4.10 13.37
N THR A 159 -9.87 2.97 12.68
CA THR A 159 -9.10 2.63 11.47
C THR A 159 -9.36 3.62 10.34
N GLU A 160 -10.63 3.95 10.08
CA GLU A 160 -11.03 4.92 9.07
C GLU A 160 -10.44 6.31 9.36
N GLU A 161 -10.53 6.76 10.63
CA GLU A 161 -9.92 8.02 11.07
C GLU A 161 -8.40 8.04 10.85
N ALA A 162 -7.70 6.95 11.22
CA ALA A 162 -6.26 6.84 11.04
C ALA A 162 -5.86 6.90 9.55
N LEU A 163 -6.59 6.18 8.68
CA LEU A 163 -6.36 6.19 7.23
C LEU A 163 -6.66 7.55 6.61
N ASN A 164 -7.73 8.22 7.02
CA ASN A 164 -8.04 9.58 6.56
C ASN A 164 -6.96 10.57 6.98
N ALA A 165 -6.52 10.52 8.24
CA ALA A 165 -5.42 11.35 8.73
C ALA A 165 -4.09 11.06 7.99
N TRP A 166 -3.86 9.81 7.61
CA TRP A 166 -2.73 9.39 6.78
C TRP A 166 -2.78 10.00 5.38
N ARG A 167 -3.95 9.92 4.72
CA ARG A 167 -4.18 10.42 3.36
C ARG A 167 -4.13 11.95 3.26
N LEU A 168 -4.59 12.64 4.30
CA LEU A 168 -4.55 14.10 4.41
C LEU A 168 -3.22 14.65 4.95
N SER A 169 -2.23 13.78 5.16
CA SER A 169 -0.93 14.20 5.69
C SER A 169 -0.17 15.07 4.70
N SER A 170 0.25 16.26 5.15
CA SER A 170 1.10 17.16 4.38
C SER A 170 2.47 16.52 4.13
N ALA A 171 3.02 16.79 2.94
CA ALA A 171 4.35 16.37 2.53
C ALA A 171 5.48 17.04 3.34
N PHE A 172 5.20 18.12 4.08
CA PHE A 172 6.20 19.00 4.71
C PHE A 172 6.17 19.02 6.24
N ASP A 173 5.40 18.13 6.88
CA ASP A 173 5.28 18.06 8.33
C ASP A 173 5.77 16.69 8.85
N ASP A 174 7.10 16.56 8.97
CA ASP A 174 7.74 15.32 9.41
C ASP A 174 7.33 14.91 10.83
N ALA A 175 7.10 15.88 11.73
CA ALA A 175 6.68 15.62 13.10
C ALA A 175 5.28 14.98 13.14
N LYS A 176 4.34 15.50 12.36
CA LYS A 176 3.00 14.92 12.23
C LYS A 176 3.05 13.53 11.60
N ARG A 177 3.90 13.32 10.59
CA ARG A 177 4.10 12.01 9.95
C ARG A 177 4.66 10.97 10.92
N GLY A 178 5.63 11.36 11.75
CA GLY A 178 6.17 10.53 12.83
C GLY A 178 5.07 10.06 13.79
N LYS A 179 4.24 10.99 14.28
CA LYS A 179 3.10 10.67 15.16
C LYS A 179 2.08 9.75 14.49
N LEU A 180 1.78 9.96 13.20
CA LEU A 180 0.86 9.08 12.48
C LEU A 180 1.38 7.64 12.45
N ARG A 181 2.69 7.44 12.23
CA ARG A 181 3.32 6.11 12.19
C ARG A 181 3.26 5.38 13.54
N GLU A 182 3.08 6.07 14.66
CA GLU A 182 2.90 5.44 15.98
C GLU A 182 1.56 4.69 16.09
N SER A 183 0.56 5.01 15.26
CA SER A 183 -0.73 4.30 15.25
C SER A 183 -0.61 2.85 14.76
N CYS A 184 0.37 2.58 13.90
CA CYS A 184 0.72 1.25 13.44
C CYS A 184 2.22 1.15 13.19
N PRO A 185 3.06 0.97 14.23
CA PRO A 185 4.50 1.00 14.08
C PRO A 185 5.01 -0.01 13.05
N SER A 186 5.99 0.39 12.25
CA SER A 186 6.66 -0.49 11.29
C SER A 186 7.40 -1.60 12.03
N GLN A 187 7.08 -2.85 11.72
CA GLN A 187 7.77 -4.02 12.28
C GLN A 187 8.05 -5.02 11.17
N ARG A 188 9.19 -5.71 11.22
CA ARG A 188 9.42 -6.86 10.35
C ARG A 188 8.54 -8.01 10.83
N ARG A 189 7.81 -8.65 9.92
CA ARG A 189 6.96 -9.79 10.21
C ARG A 189 7.61 -11.07 9.65
N GLN A 190 7.59 -12.14 10.45
CA GLN A 190 8.14 -13.45 10.08
C GLN A 190 7.23 -14.61 10.50
N ASP A 191 6.13 -14.31 11.20
CA ASP A 191 5.15 -15.30 11.62
C ASP A 191 4.02 -15.42 10.57
N ASP A 192 3.15 -16.40 10.78
CA ASP A 192 2.07 -16.72 9.86
C ASP A 192 0.77 -15.97 10.16
N LEU A 193 0.75 -15.07 11.16
CA LEU A 193 -0.47 -14.39 11.61
C LEU A 193 -1.20 -13.71 10.44
N GLU A 194 -0.49 -12.93 9.63
CA GLU A 194 -1.12 -12.24 8.50
C GLU A 194 -1.62 -13.20 7.41
N ILE A 195 -0.95 -14.33 7.20
CA ILE A 195 -1.38 -15.37 6.25
C ILE A 195 -2.65 -16.05 6.76
N GLU A 196 -2.70 -16.39 8.05
CA GLU A 196 -3.89 -16.98 8.68
C GLU A 196 -5.08 -16.03 8.63
N MET A 197 -4.86 -14.75 8.93
CA MET A 197 -5.88 -13.70 8.80
C MET A 197 -6.38 -13.59 7.35
N ALA A 198 -5.46 -13.59 6.39
CA ALA A 198 -5.80 -13.53 4.97
C ALA A 198 -6.66 -14.73 4.56
N ARG A 199 -6.29 -15.95 4.98
CA ARG A 199 -7.08 -17.16 4.69
C ARG A 199 -8.48 -17.12 5.30
N GLN A 200 -8.63 -16.58 6.52
CA GLN A 200 -9.95 -16.41 7.14
C GLN A 200 -10.81 -15.42 6.37
N LEU A 201 -10.25 -14.27 5.98
CA LEU A 201 -10.95 -13.26 5.19
C LEU A 201 -11.34 -13.79 3.80
N LEU A 202 -10.45 -14.48 3.10
CA LEU A 202 -10.78 -15.13 1.81
C LEU A 202 -11.81 -16.25 1.97
N GLY A 203 -11.94 -16.83 3.17
CA GLY A 203 -12.92 -17.86 3.49
C GLY A 203 -14.34 -17.34 3.73
N ASP A 204 -14.48 -16.04 4.02
CA ASP A 204 -15.75 -15.39 4.40
C ASP A 204 -15.94 -14.09 3.60
N GLN A 205 -16.82 -14.15 2.60
CA GLN A 205 -17.02 -13.07 1.64
C GLN A 205 -17.63 -11.81 2.28
N ALA A 206 -18.46 -11.97 3.33
CA ALA A 206 -19.05 -10.85 4.05
C ALA A 206 -18.00 -10.14 4.91
N LEU A 207 -17.18 -10.92 5.60
CA LEU A 207 -16.08 -10.39 6.42
C LEU A 207 -15.00 -9.71 5.55
N TYR A 208 -14.68 -10.26 4.39
CA TYR A 208 -13.81 -9.59 3.41
C TYR A 208 -14.37 -8.26 2.94
N ALA A 209 -15.67 -8.21 2.59
CA ALA A 209 -16.31 -6.98 2.15
C ALA A 209 -16.32 -5.90 3.24
N GLU A 210 -16.48 -6.29 4.51
CA GLU A 210 -16.35 -5.38 5.65
C GLU A 210 -14.91 -4.88 5.81
N ALA A 211 -13.93 -5.77 5.74
CA ALA A 211 -12.51 -5.42 5.82
C ALA A 211 -12.07 -4.47 4.69
N LEU A 212 -12.59 -4.66 3.47
CA LEU A 212 -12.30 -3.81 2.32
C LEU A 212 -12.79 -2.37 2.53
N ARG A 213 -13.95 -2.22 3.17
CA ARG A 213 -14.54 -0.91 3.48
C ARG A 213 -13.75 -0.12 4.52
N LEU A 214 -12.90 -0.74 5.33
CA LEU A 214 -12.01 -0.03 6.26
C LEU A 214 -11.09 0.96 5.53
N SER A 215 -10.69 0.62 4.30
CA SER A 215 -9.84 1.47 3.46
C SER A 215 -10.60 2.32 2.45
N ALA A 216 -11.92 2.23 2.41
CA ALA A 216 -12.72 3.03 1.49
C ALA A 216 -12.43 4.51 1.72
N ALA A 217 -12.00 5.20 0.67
CA ALA A 217 -11.70 6.61 0.80
C ALA A 217 -13.01 7.35 1.06
N THR A 218 -13.01 8.27 2.03
CA THR A 218 -14.04 9.31 2.01
C THR A 218 -13.77 10.11 0.74
N HIS A 219 -14.58 9.93 -0.29
CA HIS A 219 -14.52 10.68 -1.54
C HIS A 219 -14.66 12.18 -1.22
N GLN A 220 -13.56 12.87 -0.92
CA GLN A 220 -13.46 14.30 -1.19
C GLN A 220 -13.00 14.42 -2.62
N ALA A 221 -14.01 14.56 -3.50
CA ALA A 221 -13.83 14.96 -4.87
C ALA A 221 -13.04 16.27 -4.90
N HIS A 222 -11.77 16.20 -5.28
CA HIS A 222 -11.05 17.37 -5.75
C HIS A 222 -10.97 17.24 -7.28
N TYR A 223 -11.94 17.90 -7.92
CA TYR A 223 -11.85 18.41 -9.28
C TYR A 223 -10.78 19.51 -9.34
#